data_AF-G0R0P4-F1
#
_entry.id   AF-G0R0P4-F1
#
_cell.length_a   1.000
_cell.length_b   1.000
_cell.length_c   1.000
_cell.angle_alpha   90.00
_cell.angle_beta   90.00
_cell.angle_gamma   90.00
#
_symmetry.space_group_name_H-M   'P 1'
#
loop_
_entity.id
_entity.type
_entity.pdbx_description
1 polymer ?
#
loop_
_entity_poly.entity_id
_entity_poly.type
_entity_poly.pdbx_seq_one_letter_code
_entity_poly.pdbx_strand_id
1 'polypeptide(L)'
;MKCQSNVEIRVKFKYNQARKPISTQYIKLKTLAMLSFNYKNGPWKHAYVKFGYNPEENKYAIDYQIIDLVVQDKDEYNYEQIKDFNPIKNAYDPSYREKPQNYRHMYMICEIIDDNVQKAFKKIREKIEKTDRIPNKKTGWMDNSDLKRLQKIMKDKFKFK
;
A
#
# COMPACT_ATOMS: atom_id res chain seq x y z
N MET A 1 -10.48 -0.85 83.47
CA MET A 1 -10.38 0.33 82.59
C MET A 1 -8.98 0.35 81.96
N LYS A 2 -8.79 -0.26 80.78
CA LYS A 2 -7.53 -0.22 80.01
C LYS A 2 -7.87 -0.19 78.51
N CYS A 3 -7.25 0.75 77.82
CA CYS A 3 -7.53 1.20 76.46
C CYS A 3 -7.30 0.12 75.40
N GLN A 4 -8.20 0.05 74.42
CA GLN A 4 -8.03 -0.68 73.16
C GLN A 4 -7.21 0.18 72.20
N SER A 5 -6.07 -0.34 71.72
CA SER A 5 -5.25 0.30 70.69
C SER A 5 -5.71 -0.13 69.30
N ASN A 6 -6.29 0.81 68.55
CA ASN A 6 -6.64 0.65 67.14
C ASN A 6 -5.36 0.61 66.29
N VAL A 7 -5.13 -0.51 65.59
CA VAL A 7 -4.03 -0.65 64.62
C VAL A 7 -4.56 -0.29 63.24
N GLU A 8 -4.18 0.89 62.73
CA GLU A 8 -4.57 1.40 61.42
C GLU A 8 -3.63 0.82 60.32
N ILE A 9 -4.09 -0.20 59.59
CA ILE A 9 -3.35 -0.78 58.46
C ILE A 9 -3.48 0.12 57.23
N ARG A 10 -2.46 0.95 56.97
CA ARG A 10 -2.38 1.77 55.74
C ARG A 10 -1.80 0.95 54.58
N VAL A 11 -2.66 0.41 53.73
CA VAL A 11 -2.26 -0.18 52.44
C VAL A 11 -1.89 0.95 51.48
N LYS A 12 -0.60 1.18 51.25
CA LYS A 12 -0.10 2.13 50.25
C LYS A 12 -0.27 1.53 48.84
N PHE A 13 -1.39 1.83 48.18
CA PHE A 13 -1.53 1.57 46.75
C PHE A 13 -0.56 2.45 45.97
N LYS A 14 0.48 1.85 45.38
CA LYS A 14 1.37 2.55 44.44
C LYS A 14 0.55 2.93 43.21
N TYR A 15 0.34 4.23 43.02
CA TYR A 15 -0.36 4.80 41.87
C TYR A 15 0.24 4.28 40.56
N ASN A 16 -0.64 3.67 39.76
CA ASN A 16 -0.38 3.13 38.44
C ASN A 16 0.31 4.19 37.55
N GLN A 17 1.45 3.83 36.97
CA GLN A 17 2.04 4.58 35.87
C GLN A 17 1.01 4.64 34.73
N ALA A 18 0.54 5.83 34.40
CA ALA A 18 -0.40 6.05 33.31
C ALA A 18 0.20 5.51 32.00
N ARG A 19 -0.36 4.41 31.49
CA ARG A 19 0.04 3.86 30.19
C ARG A 19 -0.28 4.91 29.13
N LYS A 20 0.74 5.34 28.38
CA LYS A 20 0.56 6.23 27.24
C LYS A 20 -0.48 5.60 26.29
N PRO A 21 -1.45 6.37 25.76
CA PRO A 21 -2.44 5.84 24.85
C PRO A 21 -1.73 5.19 23.67
N ILE A 22 -2.05 3.92 23.41
CA ILE A 22 -1.52 3.19 22.26
C ILE A 22 -2.01 3.92 21.01
N SER A 23 -1.10 4.28 20.11
CA SER A 23 -1.49 4.97 18.88
C SER A 23 -2.40 4.07 18.04
N THR A 24 -3.49 4.63 17.52
CA THR A 24 -4.45 3.90 16.67
C THR A 24 -3.77 3.25 15.46
N GLN A 25 -2.70 3.88 14.94
CA GLN A 25 -1.89 3.35 13.85
C GLN A 25 -1.16 2.05 14.23
N TYR A 26 -0.64 1.96 15.46
CA TYR A 26 0.04 0.76 15.94
C TYR A 26 -0.92 -0.42 16.05
N ILE A 27 -2.14 -0.19 16.55
CA ILE A 27 -3.18 -1.22 16.62
C ILE A 27 -3.51 -1.70 15.20
N LYS A 28 -3.74 -0.79 14.26
CA LYS A 28 -4.03 -1.14 12.84
C LYS A 28 -2.94 -2.02 12.23
N LEU A 29 -1.66 -1.66 12.38
CA LEU A 29 -0.55 -2.44 11.83
C LEU A 29 -0.46 -3.84 12.44
N LYS A 30 -0.66 -3.96 13.76
CA LYS A 30 -0.71 -5.26 14.43
C LYS A 30 -1.88 -6.11 13.97
N THR A 31 -3.07 -5.52 13.87
CA THR A 31 -4.27 -6.21 13.38
C THR A 31 -4.06 -6.71 11.95
N LEU A 32 -3.50 -5.90 11.06
CA LEU A 32 -3.16 -6.33 9.71
C LEU A 32 -2.17 -7.50 9.70
N ALA A 33 -1.10 -7.42 10.49
CA ALA A 33 -0.11 -8.50 10.60
C ALA A 33 -0.69 -9.82 11.14
N MET A 34 -1.76 -9.77 11.93
CA MET A 34 -2.46 -10.96 12.43
C MET A 34 -3.43 -11.58 11.40
N LEU A 35 -3.85 -10.82 10.39
CA LEU A 35 -4.87 -11.24 9.41
C LEU A 35 -4.31 -11.46 8.00
N SER A 36 -3.10 -10.97 7.74
CA SER A 36 -2.51 -10.94 6.41
C SER A 36 -0.99 -11.07 6.45
N PHE A 37 -0.42 -11.45 5.31
CA PHE A 37 1.00 -11.37 5.03
C PHE A 37 1.25 -10.35 3.90
N ASN A 38 2.50 -9.94 3.72
CA ASN A 38 2.87 -9.02 2.66
C ASN A 38 3.96 -9.60 1.76
N TYR A 39 3.85 -9.33 0.46
CA TYR A 39 4.90 -9.69 -0.49
C TYR A 39 6.04 -8.66 -0.43
N LYS A 40 7.28 -9.14 -0.28
CA LYS A 40 8.46 -8.28 -0.35
C LYS A 40 8.77 -7.82 -1.79
N ASN A 41 8.53 -8.69 -2.76
CA ASN A 41 8.86 -8.50 -4.17
C ASN A 41 7.74 -9.05 -5.07
N GLY A 42 7.83 -8.75 -6.37
CA GLY A 42 6.92 -9.30 -7.38
C GLY A 42 5.71 -8.40 -7.66
N PRO A 43 4.70 -8.94 -8.36
CA PRO A 43 3.55 -8.19 -8.87
C PRO A 43 2.57 -7.72 -7.79
N TRP A 44 2.57 -8.32 -6.59
CA TRP A 44 1.76 -7.91 -5.43
C TRP A 44 2.62 -7.29 -4.31
N LYS A 45 3.81 -6.79 -4.64
CA LYS A 45 4.73 -6.21 -3.64
C LYS A 45 4.06 -5.15 -2.77
N HIS A 46 4.30 -5.19 -1.47
CA HIS A 46 3.70 -4.29 -0.47
C HIS A 46 2.17 -4.36 -0.32
N ALA A 47 1.47 -5.22 -1.05
CA ALA A 47 0.06 -5.51 -0.80
C ALA A 47 -0.07 -6.44 0.43
N TYR A 48 -1.09 -6.19 1.25
CA TYR A 48 -1.49 -7.08 2.33
C TYR A 48 -2.45 -8.12 1.78
N VAL A 49 -2.08 -9.40 1.88
CA VAL A 49 -2.85 -10.54 1.36
C VAL A 49 -3.30 -11.40 2.52
N LYS A 50 -4.60 -11.71 2.56
CA LYS A 50 -5.19 -12.56 3.61
C LYS A 50 -4.55 -13.95 3.62
N PHE A 51 -4.32 -14.51 4.81
CA PHE A 51 -3.85 -15.90 4.93
C PHE A 51 -4.78 -16.89 4.21
N GLY A 52 -4.17 -17.88 3.52
CA GLY A 52 -4.87 -18.88 2.73
C GLY A 52 -5.29 -18.45 1.33
N TYR A 53 -5.08 -17.19 0.95
CA TYR A 53 -5.29 -16.72 -0.42
C TYR A 53 -3.98 -16.73 -1.22
N ASN A 54 -3.95 -17.43 -2.35
CA ASN A 54 -2.84 -17.40 -3.28
C ASN A 54 -3.22 -16.62 -4.55
N PRO A 55 -2.67 -15.40 -4.76
CA PRO A 55 -2.96 -14.62 -5.96
C PRO A 55 -2.41 -15.24 -7.25
N GLU A 56 -1.46 -16.19 -7.15
CA GLU A 56 -0.91 -16.89 -8.33
C GLU A 56 -1.84 -18.00 -8.86
N GLU A 57 -2.81 -18.44 -8.06
CA GLU A 57 -3.80 -19.46 -8.45
C GLU A 57 -5.10 -18.84 -8.98
N ASN A 58 -5.31 -17.55 -8.75
CA ASN A 58 -6.54 -16.86 -9.12
C ASN A 58 -6.28 -15.76 -10.17
N LYS A 59 -6.76 -15.96 -11.41
CA LYS A 59 -6.66 -14.99 -12.52
C LYS A 59 -7.26 -13.62 -12.16
N TYR A 60 -8.29 -13.57 -11.29
CA TYR A 60 -8.90 -12.32 -10.84
C TYR A 60 -7.98 -11.49 -9.91
N ALA A 61 -6.90 -12.08 -9.40
CA ALA A 61 -5.91 -11.36 -8.62
C ALA A 61 -5.14 -10.30 -9.43
N ILE A 62 -5.29 -10.29 -10.77
CA ILE A 62 -4.74 -9.24 -11.62
C ILE A 62 -5.24 -7.84 -11.22
N ASP A 63 -6.50 -7.71 -10.80
CA ASP A 63 -7.09 -6.42 -10.42
C ASP A 63 -6.36 -5.80 -9.21
N TYR A 64 -5.70 -6.62 -8.39
CA TYR A 64 -4.95 -6.20 -7.20
C TYR A 64 -3.43 -6.13 -7.43
N GLN A 65 -2.96 -6.30 -8.66
CA GLN A 65 -1.54 -6.14 -8.97
C GLN A 65 -1.09 -4.68 -8.80
N ILE A 66 0.17 -4.53 -8.41
CA ILE A 66 0.82 -3.24 -8.20
C ILE A 66 1.57 -2.82 -9.47
N ILE A 67 1.20 -1.66 -10.00
CA ILE A 67 1.94 -0.96 -11.04
C ILE A 67 2.93 -0.01 -10.37
N ASP A 68 4.20 -0.24 -10.65
CA ASP A 68 5.29 0.63 -10.22
C ASP A 68 5.57 1.68 -11.30
N LEU A 69 5.27 2.94 -10.98
CA LEU A 69 5.42 4.06 -11.89
C LEU A 69 6.62 4.92 -11.44
N VAL A 70 7.65 4.95 -12.28
CA VAL A 70 8.79 5.87 -12.13
C VAL A 70 8.50 7.12 -12.97
N VAL A 71 8.40 8.27 -12.31
CA VAL A 71 7.80 9.51 -12.81
C VAL A 71 8.83 10.51 -13.35
N GLN A 72 10.01 10.55 -12.74
CA GLN A 72 11.13 11.40 -13.14
C GLN A 72 12.40 10.55 -13.17
N ASP A 73 13.48 11.05 -13.76
CA ASP A 73 14.81 10.46 -13.56
C ASP A 73 15.36 10.88 -12.20
N LYS A 74 16.14 9.99 -11.58
CA LYS A 74 16.60 10.17 -10.19
C LYS A 74 17.47 11.42 -10.05
N ASP A 75 18.12 11.83 -11.14
CA ASP A 75 19.06 12.94 -11.19
C ASP A 75 18.37 14.31 -11.33
N GLU A 76 17.11 14.36 -11.79
CA GLU A 76 16.32 15.59 -11.88
C GLU A 76 15.55 15.88 -10.57
N TYR A 77 15.64 14.98 -9.58
CA TYR A 77 14.99 15.13 -8.27
C TYR A 77 15.70 16.22 -7.44
N ASN A 78 15.29 17.46 -7.64
CA ASN A 78 15.91 18.61 -6.99
C ASN A 78 15.72 18.53 -5.46
N TYR A 79 16.83 18.48 -4.72
CA TYR A 79 16.89 18.40 -3.26
C TYR A 79 16.11 19.54 -2.56
N GLU A 80 15.90 20.65 -3.25
CA GLU A 80 15.12 21.79 -2.77
C GLU A 80 13.62 21.46 -2.58
N GLN A 81 13.05 20.54 -3.37
CA GLN A 81 11.65 20.13 -3.21
C GLN A 81 11.40 19.37 -1.89
N ILE A 82 12.45 18.81 -1.27
CA ILE A 82 12.36 18.09 0.00
C ILE A 82 12.18 19.07 1.18
N LYS A 83 12.68 20.30 1.07
CA LYS A 83 12.62 21.28 2.17
C LYS A 83 11.20 21.81 2.43
N ASP A 84 10.37 21.84 1.40
CA ASP A 84 8.97 22.28 1.48
C ASP A 84 7.99 21.09 1.56
N PHE A 85 8.41 19.96 2.13
CA PHE A 85 7.54 18.80 2.30
C PHE A 85 6.38 19.12 3.25
N ASN A 86 5.22 19.49 2.68
CA ASN A 86 3.98 19.61 3.41
C ASN A 86 3.22 18.27 3.32
N PRO A 87 3.09 17.51 4.42
CA PRO A 87 2.45 16.19 4.40
C PRO A 87 0.97 16.23 4.00
N ILE A 88 0.30 17.38 4.18
CA ILE A 88 -1.10 17.56 3.77
C ILE A 88 -1.20 17.73 2.25
N LYS A 89 -0.26 18.45 1.63
CA LYS A 89 -0.23 18.67 0.17
C LYS A 89 0.31 17.47 -0.60
N ASN A 90 1.15 16.65 0.04
CA ASN A 90 1.77 15.46 -0.55
C ASN A 90 1.02 14.17 -0.19
N ALA A 91 -0.28 14.27 0.06
CA ALA A 91 -1.12 13.10 0.26
C ALA A 91 -1.01 12.19 -0.98
N TYR A 92 -0.75 10.90 -0.73
CA TYR A 92 -0.70 9.91 -1.78
C TYR A 92 -2.12 9.70 -2.34
N ASP A 93 -2.28 9.94 -3.65
CA ASP A 93 -3.53 9.69 -4.36
C ASP A 93 -3.51 8.27 -4.97
N PRO A 94 -4.18 7.27 -4.36
CA PRO A 94 -4.26 5.93 -4.93
C PRO A 94 -5.05 5.89 -6.25
N SER A 95 -5.91 6.88 -6.49
CA SER A 95 -6.88 6.88 -7.59
C SER A 95 -6.32 7.33 -8.93
N TYR A 96 -5.08 7.83 -8.94
CA TYR A 96 -4.39 8.32 -10.13
C TYR A 96 -5.14 9.46 -10.86
N ARG A 97 -5.82 10.30 -10.09
CA ARG A 97 -6.49 11.51 -10.58
C ARG A 97 -5.51 12.66 -10.69
N GLU A 98 -4.66 12.80 -9.68
CA GLU A 98 -3.70 13.89 -9.57
C GLU A 98 -2.31 13.51 -10.06
N LYS A 99 -1.52 14.52 -10.43
CA LYS A 99 -0.16 14.31 -10.89
C LYS A 99 0.70 13.84 -9.71
N PRO A 100 1.36 12.67 -9.79
CA PRO A 100 2.26 12.22 -8.74
C PRO A 100 3.41 13.21 -8.53
N GLN A 101 3.68 13.57 -7.27
CA GLN A 101 4.73 14.52 -6.90
C GLN A 101 6.10 13.84 -6.67
N ASN A 102 6.10 12.62 -6.13
CA ASN A 102 7.35 11.88 -5.88
C ASN A 102 7.91 11.17 -7.12
N TYR A 103 9.20 10.84 -7.08
CA TYR A 103 9.95 10.12 -8.12
C TYR A 103 9.32 8.76 -8.49
N ARG A 104 8.80 8.03 -7.50
CA ARG A 104 8.27 6.68 -7.67
C ARG A 104 6.98 6.52 -6.90
N HIS A 105 5.99 5.96 -7.56
CA HIS A 105 4.67 5.66 -6.99
C HIS A 105 4.28 4.24 -7.34
N MET A 106 3.55 3.61 -6.44
CA MET A 106 3.00 2.27 -6.63
C MET A 106 1.49 2.40 -6.61
N TYR A 107 0.79 1.86 -7.61
CA TYR A 107 -0.67 1.93 -7.71
C TYR A 107 -1.25 0.53 -7.77
N MET A 108 -2.33 0.27 -7.05
CA MET A 108 -3.12 -0.95 -7.25
C MET A 108 -4.08 -0.73 -8.41
N ILE A 109 -4.17 -1.69 -9.35
CA ILE A 109 -4.94 -1.49 -10.58
C ILE A 109 -6.42 -1.18 -10.32
N CYS A 110 -7.04 -1.88 -9.37
CA CYS A 110 -8.43 -1.66 -9.00
C CYS A 110 -8.72 -0.29 -8.38
N GLU A 111 -7.69 0.41 -7.90
CA GLU A 111 -7.85 1.75 -7.31
C GLU A 111 -7.75 2.86 -8.36
N ILE A 112 -7.13 2.60 -9.52
CA ILE A 112 -6.97 3.59 -10.59
C ILE A 112 -8.32 3.90 -11.24
N ILE A 113 -8.70 5.18 -11.33
CA ILE A 113 -10.00 5.59 -11.90
C ILE A 113 -9.86 6.17 -13.32
N ASP A 114 -8.64 6.30 -13.84
CA ASP A 114 -8.40 6.86 -15.18
C ASP A 114 -8.99 6.01 -16.33
N ASP A 115 -9.86 6.62 -17.15
CA ASP A 115 -10.58 5.93 -18.23
C ASP A 115 -9.66 5.30 -19.28
N ASN A 116 -8.55 5.96 -19.63
CA ASN A 116 -7.63 5.44 -20.64
C ASN A 116 -6.89 4.22 -20.10
N VAL A 117 -6.47 4.27 -18.83
CA VAL A 117 -5.86 3.14 -18.13
C VAL A 117 -6.85 2.00 -18.00
N GLN A 118 -8.08 2.27 -17.54
CA GLN A 118 -9.14 1.25 -17.38
C GLN A 118 -9.52 0.59 -18.71
N LYS A 119 -9.64 1.36 -19.79
CA LYS A 119 -9.90 0.84 -21.14
C LYS A 119 -8.76 -0.05 -21.65
N ALA A 120 -7.51 0.31 -21.40
CA ALA A 120 -6.36 -0.52 -21.76
C ALA A 120 -6.30 -1.80 -20.91
N PHE A 121 -6.56 -1.67 -19.60
CA PHE A 121 -6.57 -2.78 -18.66
C PHE A 121 -7.67 -3.80 -18.97
N LYS A 122 -8.88 -3.34 -19.32
CA LYS A 122 -9.98 -4.20 -19.76
C LYS A 122 -9.57 -5.15 -20.88
N LYS A 123 -8.83 -4.66 -21.88
CA LYS A 123 -8.33 -5.50 -23.00
C LYS A 123 -7.32 -6.55 -22.51
N ILE A 124 -6.47 -6.18 -21.55
CA ILE A 124 -5.49 -7.10 -20.94
C ILE A 124 -6.21 -8.19 -20.14
N ARG A 125 -7.24 -7.81 -19.37
CA ARG A 125 -8.08 -8.75 -18.62
C ARG A 125 -8.79 -9.74 -19.53
N GLU A 126 -9.46 -9.27 -20.59
CA GLU A 126 -10.14 -10.12 -21.57
C GLU A 126 -9.18 -11.11 -22.26
N LYS A 127 -7.93 -10.68 -22.52
CA LYS A 127 -6.87 -11.54 -23.06
C LYS A 127 -6.51 -12.65 -22.07
N ILE A 128 -6.35 -12.32 -20.79
CA ILE A 128 -5.95 -13.28 -19.74
C ILE A 128 -7.03 -14.31 -19.48
N GLU A 129 -8.29 -13.90 -19.43
CA GLU A 129 -9.43 -14.80 -19.22
C GLU A 129 -9.47 -15.92 -20.27
N LYS A 130 -9.02 -15.64 -21.50
CA LYS A 130 -8.96 -16.59 -22.62
C LYS A 130 -7.70 -17.47 -22.65
N THR A 131 -6.74 -17.25 -21.76
CA THR A 131 -5.45 -17.97 -21.77
C THR A 131 -5.28 -18.82 -20.52
N ASP A 132 -4.77 -20.04 -20.67
CA ASP A 132 -4.42 -20.93 -19.55
C ASP A 132 -2.96 -20.77 -19.10
N ARG A 133 -2.49 -19.52 -19.08
CA ARG A 133 -1.13 -19.22 -18.65
C ARG A 133 -0.98 -19.28 -17.14
N ILE A 134 0.24 -19.53 -16.70
CA ILE A 134 0.69 -19.40 -15.32
C ILE A 134 1.24 -17.98 -15.13
N PRO A 135 1.01 -17.30 -13.99
CA PRO A 135 1.52 -15.96 -13.75
C PRO A 135 3.05 -15.95 -13.68
N ASN A 136 3.65 -14.87 -14.19
CA ASN A 136 5.08 -14.64 -14.12
C ASN A 136 5.48 -14.09 -12.74
N LYS A 137 6.60 -14.56 -12.17
CA LYS A 137 7.09 -14.09 -10.85
C LYS A 137 7.35 -12.58 -10.76
N LYS A 138 7.62 -11.90 -11.89
CA LYS A 138 7.90 -10.46 -11.95
C LYS A 138 6.67 -9.65 -12.35
N THR A 139 5.94 -10.08 -13.37
CA THR A 139 4.82 -9.29 -13.96
C THR A 139 3.43 -9.83 -13.60
N GLY A 140 3.35 -10.91 -12.84
CA GLY A 140 2.11 -11.55 -12.42
C GLY A 140 1.35 -12.10 -13.60
N TRP A 141 0.05 -11.87 -13.60
CA TRP A 141 -0.84 -12.27 -14.68
C TRP A 141 -0.68 -11.44 -15.94
N MET A 142 0.07 -10.35 -15.94
CA MET A 142 0.30 -9.50 -17.12
C MET A 142 1.57 -9.90 -17.88
N ASP A 143 1.56 -9.72 -19.19
CA ASP A 143 2.80 -9.75 -19.97
C ASP A 143 3.61 -8.47 -19.75
N ASN A 144 4.92 -8.57 -19.94
CA ASN A 144 5.81 -7.40 -19.83
C ASN A 144 5.45 -6.30 -20.84
N SER A 145 4.99 -6.66 -22.04
CA SER A 145 4.52 -5.71 -23.06
C SER A 145 3.27 -4.97 -22.61
N ASP A 146 2.31 -5.68 -22.01
CA ASP A 146 1.06 -5.13 -21.50
C ASP A 146 1.31 -4.20 -20.30
N LEU A 147 2.20 -4.59 -19.38
CA LEU A 147 2.63 -3.75 -18.25
C LEU A 147 3.31 -2.46 -18.72
N LYS A 148 4.27 -2.55 -19.66
CA LYS A 148 4.95 -1.38 -20.24
C LYS A 148 3.97 -0.46 -20.95
N ARG A 149 2.98 -1.02 -21.65
CA ARG A 149 1.92 -0.26 -22.31
C ARG A 149 1.07 0.52 -21.30
N LEU A 150 0.66 -0.10 -20.19
CA LEU A 150 -0.07 0.58 -19.13
C LEU A 150 0.75 1.70 -18.50
N GLN A 151 2.01 1.42 -18.15
CA GLN A 151 2.93 2.42 -17.61
C GLN A 151 3.11 3.60 -18.57
N LYS A 152 3.20 3.34 -19.88
CA LYS A 152 3.28 4.40 -20.90
C LYS A 152 2.02 5.27 -20.92
N ILE A 153 0.83 4.67 -20.94
CA ILE A 153 -0.44 5.42 -20.91
C ILE A 153 -0.52 6.31 -19.67
N MET A 154 -0.12 5.78 -18.51
CA MET A 154 -0.01 6.54 -17.27
C MET A 154 0.96 7.72 -17.43
N LYS A 155 2.18 7.47 -17.92
CA LYS A 155 3.19 8.53 -18.13
C LYS A 155 2.73 9.62 -19.09
N ASP A 156 2.11 9.23 -20.20
CA ASP A 156 1.67 10.14 -21.25
C ASP A 156 0.61 11.14 -20.73
N LYS A 157 -0.26 10.73 -19.80
CA LYS A 157 -1.29 11.59 -19.18
C LYS A 157 -0.71 12.88 -18.59
N PHE A 158 0.41 12.76 -17.87
CA PHE A 158 1.06 13.89 -17.20
C PHE A 158 2.31 14.39 -17.92
N LYS A 159 2.56 13.88 -19.13
CA LYS A 159 3.74 14.20 -19.95
C LYS A 159 5.04 13.98 -19.20
N PHE A 160 5.14 12.85 -18.50
CA PHE A 160 6.41 12.45 -17.90
C PHE A 160 7.42 12.09 -19.00
N LYS A 161 8.67 12.49 -18.78
CA LYS A 161 9.78 12.13 -19.68
C LYS A 161 10.17 10.65 -19.50
#